data_AF-A0A7W0GQM9-F1
#
_entry.id   AF-A0A7W0GQM9-F1
#
_cell.length_a   1.000
_cell.length_b   1.000
_cell.length_c   1.000
_cell.angle_alpha   90.00
_cell.angle_beta   90.00
_cell.angle_gamma   90.00
#
_symmetry.space_group_name_H-M   'P 1'
#
loop_
_entity.id
_entity.type
_entity.pdbx_description
1 polymer ?
#
loop_
_entity_poly.entity_id
_entity_poly.type
_entity_poly.pdbx_seq_one_letter_code
_entity_poly.pdbx_strand_id
1 'polypeptide(L)'
;MKKYLPKILTVVITVSTMSLASGIAYSQGTPTPTPASRPTGAQLQQRPAAGFDLADYGVEFQSDRRLIIMMAAIEAAGFDPVASGRQPSAFRSQVRKDLANLDPDLRSRLRAFYERNKLPAPATAADQAARYVSLALALGQPPTLDAPERSDDLPGGLLEVLDFAPLVREFYRRSGIDERLVSYTRAYQAEGDRLRPPAAELIRSVLTYLHTRPITTSSERVLVKAPA
;
A
#
# COMPACT_ATOMS: atom_id res chain seq x y z
N MET A 1 45.35 -11.09 -9.16
CA MET A 1 44.72 -12.28 -9.78
C MET A 1 43.24 -12.36 -9.41
N LYS A 2 42.41 -12.89 -10.32
CA LYS A 2 41.15 -13.67 -10.17
C LYS A 2 40.50 -13.70 -8.76
N LYS A 3 39.22 -13.30 -8.63
CA LYS A 3 38.02 -14.17 -8.49
C LYS A 3 38.21 -15.31 -7.46
N TYR A 4 37.32 -15.52 -6.48
CA TYR A 4 35.92 -15.90 -6.69
C TYR A 4 34.95 -15.44 -5.58
N LEU A 5 33.70 -15.19 -5.97
CA LEU A 5 32.52 -15.07 -5.09
C LEU A 5 31.67 -16.34 -5.32
N PRO A 6 31.32 -17.14 -4.29
CA PRO A 6 30.43 -18.28 -4.47
C PRO A 6 28.99 -17.81 -4.74
N LYS A 7 28.33 -18.46 -5.70
CA LYS A 7 27.02 -18.05 -6.22
C LYS A 7 25.87 -18.51 -5.32
N ILE A 8 24.83 -17.69 -5.25
CA ILE A 8 23.53 -17.99 -4.67
C ILE A 8 22.89 -19.17 -5.43
N LEU A 9 22.47 -20.21 -4.70
CA LEU A 9 21.75 -21.35 -5.24
C LEU A 9 20.24 -21.09 -5.14
N THR A 10 19.64 -20.58 -6.22
CA THR A 10 18.19 -20.43 -6.32
C THR A 10 17.55 -21.78 -6.61
N VAL A 11 16.91 -22.39 -5.60
CA VAL A 11 16.10 -23.60 -5.79
C VAL A 11 14.73 -23.22 -6.35
N VAL A 12 14.46 -23.63 -7.60
CA VAL A 12 13.15 -23.50 -8.23
C VAL A 12 12.31 -24.72 -7.88
N ILE A 13 11.31 -24.55 -7.02
CA ILE A 13 10.33 -25.61 -6.72
C ILE A 13 9.22 -25.55 -7.76
N THR A 14 9.25 -26.50 -8.69
CA THR A 14 8.20 -26.68 -9.71
C THR A 14 7.04 -27.49 -9.14
N VAL A 15 5.84 -26.90 -9.11
CA VAL A 15 4.62 -27.60 -8.65
C VAL A 15 4.03 -28.40 -9.81
N SER A 16 4.11 -29.73 -9.73
CA SER A 16 3.38 -30.66 -10.60
C SER A 16 2.22 -31.28 -9.84
N THR A 17 0.99 -30.95 -10.21
CA THR A 17 -0.23 -31.59 -9.68
C THR A 17 -0.56 -32.84 -10.48
N MET A 18 -0.28 -34.00 -9.89
CA MET A 18 -0.55 -35.32 -10.48
C MET A 18 -1.85 -35.90 -9.91
N SER A 19 -2.93 -35.85 -10.69
CA SER A 19 -4.19 -36.49 -10.34
C SER A 19 -4.11 -38.00 -10.56
N LEU A 20 -4.41 -38.80 -9.53
CA LEU A 20 -4.80 -40.20 -9.70
C LEU A 20 -6.23 -40.39 -9.22
N ALA A 21 -7.09 -40.84 -10.13
CA ALA A 21 -8.35 -41.44 -9.77
C ALA A 21 -8.14 -42.94 -9.54
N SER A 22 -8.65 -43.48 -8.44
CA SER A 22 -8.71 -44.92 -8.19
C SER A 22 -10.06 -45.23 -7.55
N GLY A 23 -10.99 -45.74 -8.36
CA GLY A 23 -12.25 -46.26 -7.85
C GLY A 23 -12.08 -47.70 -7.36
N ILE A 24 -12.69 -48.03 -6.22
CA ILE A 24 -13.01 -49.41 -5.85
C ILE A 24 -14.46 -49.43 -5.42
N ALA A 25 -15.28 -50.20 -6.12
CA ALA A 25 -16.63 -50.53 -5.72
C ALA A 25 -16.67 -51.99 -5.29
N TYR A 26 -17.25 -52.28 -4.12
CA TYR A 26 -17.80 -53.60 -3.81
C TYR A 26 -19.04 -53.49 -2.90
N SER A 27 -19.85 -54.54 -2.99
CA SER A 27 -21.28 -54.67 -2.75
C SER A 27 -21.84 -54.52 -1.32
N GLN A 28 -23.03 -53.91 -1.27
CA GLN A 28 -24.28 -54.31 -0.57
C GLN A 28 -24.26 -55.02 0.81
N GLY A 29 -25.06 -54.47 1.73
CA GLY A 29 -25.66 -55.18 2.86
C GLY A 29 -26.72 -54.32 3.59
N THR A 30 -27.97 -54.77 3.60
CA THR A 30 -29.13 -54.24 4.37
C THR A 30 -29.85 -55.42 5.04
N PRO A 31 -30.67 -55.26 6.12
CA PRO A 31 -31.40 -54.06 6.55
C PRO A 31 -31.34 -53.68 8.06
N THR A 32 -32.05 -52.60 8.41
CA THR A 32 -32.32 -51.99 9.74
C THR A 32 -33.17 -52.88 10.67
N PRO A 33 -33.26 -52.64 12.01
CA PRO A 33 -33.81 -51.43 12.68
C PRO A 33 -32.85 -50.88 13.78
N THR A 34 -33.13 -49.93 14.69
CA THR A 34 -34.32 -49.16 15.14
C THR A 34 -33.84 -47.76 15.63
N PRO A 35 -34.59 -46.63 15.47
CA PRO A 35 -34.09 -45.33 15.92
C PRO A 35 -34.33 -45.08 17.42
N ALA A 36 -33.25 -44.94 18.20
CA ALA A 36 -33.27 -44.43 19.56
C ALA A 36 -32.83 -42.96 19.59
N SER A 37 -33.78 -42.04 19.78
CA SER A 37 -33.53 -40.60 19.85
C SER A 37 -32.78 -40.22 21.12
N ARG A 38 -31.47 -39.94 21.00
CA ARG A 38 -30.70 -39.23 22.03
C ARG A 38 -31.02 -37.72 21.97
N PRO A 39 -31.12 -37.02 23.12
CA PRO A 39 -31.44 -35.60 23.14
C PRO A 39 -30.36 -34.79 22.41
N THR A 40 -30.80 -33.75 21.71
CA THR A 40 -30.00 -32.87 20.87
C THR A 40 -28.86 -32.25 21.68
N GLY A 41 -27.66 -32.84 21.57
CA GLY A 41 -26.45 -32.14 21.98
C GLY A 41 -26.38 -30.84 21.20
N ALA A 42 -26.32 -29.72 21.90
CA ALA A 42 -26.21 -28.41 21.28
C ALA A 42 -25.06 -28.46 20.28
N GLN A 43 -25.38 -28.34 18.98
CA GLN A 43 -24.35 -28.13 17.99
C GLN A 43 -23.70 -26.81 18.37
N LEU A 44 -22.49 -26.90 18.93
CA LEU A 44 -21.58 -25.77 19.00
C LEU A 44 -21.37 -25.36 17.55
N GLN A 45 -22.19 -24.40 17.11
CA GLN A 45 -22.11 -23.80 15.79
C GLN A 45 -20.66 -23.33 15.70
N GLN A 46 -19.86 -24.05 14.89
CA GLN A 46 -18.46 -23.72 14.74
C GLN A 46 -18.45 -22.35 14.09
N ARG A 47 -18.32 -21.31 14.93
CA ARG A 47 -18.16 -19.93 14.50
C ARG A 47 -17.02 -19.99 13.49
N PRO A 48 -17.28 -19.67 12.20
CA PRO A 48 -16.30 -19.89 11.15
C PRO A 48 -15.01 -19.26 11.64
N ALA A 49 -13.93 -20.07 11.68
CA ALA A 49 -12.70 -19.70 12.35
C ALA A 49 -12.33 -18.29 11.92
N ALA A 50 -12.36 -17.35 12.87
CA ALA A 50 -12.30 -15.94 12.55
C ALA A 50 -11.05 -15.71 11.69
N GLY A 51 -11.26 -15.32 10.44
CA GLY A 51 -10.16 -15.09 9.52
C GLY A 51 -9.22 -14.09 10.15
N PHE A 52 -7.91 -14.32 10.04
CA PHE A 52 -6.94 -13.34 10.49
C PHE A 52 -7.07 -12.11 9.58
N ASP A 53 -7.82 -11.10 10.02
CA ASP A 53 -7.91 -9.81 9.36
C ASP A 53 -6.87 -8.87 9.97
N LEU A 54 -6.15 -8.15 9.11
CA LEU A 54 -5.18 -7.13 9.51
C LEU A 54 -5.85 -5.92 10.18
N ALA A 55 -7.10 -5.63 9.84
CA ALA A 55 -7.86 -4.52 10.43
C ALA A 55 -8.06 -4.69 11.95
N ASP A 56 -8.24 -5.92 12.43
CA ASP A 56 -8.33 -6.24 13.87
C ASP A 56 -7.05 -5.90 14.66
N TYR A 57 -5.93 -5.74 13.95
CA TYR A 57 -4.62 -5.35 14.48
C TYR A 57 -4.25 -3.89 14.15
N GLY A 58 -5.20 -3.09 13.64
CA GLY A 58 -4.99 -1.70 13.27
C GLY A 58 -4.11 -1.51 12.03
N VAL A 59 -3.98 -2.52 11.17
CA VAL A 59 -3.15 -2.48 9.96
C VAL A 59 -4.01 -2.48 8.71
N GLU A 60 -3.95 -1.39 7.95
CA GLU A 60 -4.65 -1.23 6.68
C GLU A 60 -3.69 -0.84 5.55
N PHE A 61 -3.98 -1.34 4.35
CA PHE A 61 -3.30 -0.93 3.12
C PHE A 61 -4.24 -0.01 2.34
N GLN A 62 -3.97 1.29 2.37
CA GLN A 62 -4.76 2.32 1.69
C GLN A 62 -3.95 3.02 0.60
N SER A 63 -4.64 3.40 -0.48
CA SER A 63 -4.06 4.14 -1.61
C SER A 63 -4.44 5.62 -1.55
N ASP A 64 -3.50 6.49 -1.16
CA ASP A 64 -3.75 7.93 -1.06
C ASP A 64 -3.60 8.64 -2.41
N ARG A 65 -4.67 9.33 -2.84
CA ARG A 65 -4.72 10.09 -4.09
C ARG A 65 -3.69 11.23 -4.14
N ARG A 66 -3.44 11.90 -3.01
CA ARG A 66 -2.48 13.02 -2.89
C ARG A 66 -1.07 12.52 -3.16
N LEU A 67 -0.71 11.34 -2.64
CA LEU A 67 0.57 10.68 -2.95
C LEU A 67 0.68 10.34 -4.43
N ILE A 68 -0.36 9.76 -5.05
CA ILE A 68 -0.35 9.43 -6.48
C ILE A 68 -0.09 10.69 -7.33
N ILE A 69 -0.79 11.79 -7.04
CA ILE A 69 -0.65 13.07 -7.75
C ILE A 69 0.75 13.68 -7.55
N MET A 70 1.24 13.72 -6.30
CA MET A 70 2.57 14.25 -5.98
C MET A 70 3.69 13.46 -6.66
N MET A 71 3.65 12.13 -6.56
CA MET A 71 4.67 11.26 -7.15
C MET A 71 4.69 11.36 -8.68
N ALA A 72 3.51 11.51 -9.30
CA ALA A 72 3.38 11.80 -10.73
C ALA A 72 3.94 13.19 -11.10
N ALA A 73 3.72 14.21 -10.27
CA ALA A 73 4.24 15.57 -10.49
C ALA A 73 5.77 15.63 -10.42
N ILE A 74 6.40 14.98 -9.43
CA ILE A 74 7.88 14.93 -9.35
C ILE A 74 8.48 14.01 -10.42
N GLU A 75 7.79 12.95 -10.85
CA GLU A 75 8.21 12.14 -12.00
C GLU A 75 8.19 12.98 -13.29
N ALA A 76 7.18 13.83 -13.50
CA ALA A 76 7.17 14.81 -14.59
C ALA A 76 8.26 15.89 -14.46
N ALA A 77 8.69 16.22 -13.23
CA ALA A 77 9.83 17.10 -12.95
C ALA A 77 11.20 16.45 -13.22
N GLY A 78 11.26 15.13 -13.44
CA GLY A 78 12.50 14.39 -13.71
C GLY A 78 13.00 13.50 -12.56
N PHE A 79 12.18 13.22 -11.54
CA PHE A 79 12.52 12.26 -10.49
C PHE A 79 12.41 10.80 -10.98
N ASP A 80 13.57 10.15 -11.14
CA ASP A 80 13.65 8.70 -11.35
C ASP A 80 14.43 8.01 -10.20
N PRO A 81 13.75 7.22 -9.33
CA PRO A 81 14.41 6.40 -8.31
C PRO A 81 14.87 5.04 -8.84
N VAL A 82 14.61 4.71 -10.12
CA VAL A 82 14.99 3.42 -10.70
C VAL A 82 16.51 3.41 -10.93
N ALA A 83 17.21 2.52 -10.23
CA ALA A 83 18.65 2.35 -10.38
C ALA A 83 19.03 1.99 -11.83
N SER A 84 20.14 2.57 -12.32
CA SER A 84 20.65 2.39 -13.68
C SER A 84 20.66 0.91 -14.11
N GLY A 85 19.96 0.60 -15.20
CA GLY A 85 19.84 -0.76 -15.74
C GLY A 85 18.66 -1.58 -15.22
N ARG A 86 17.83 -1.06 -14.30
CA ARG A 86 16.50 -1.64 -14.00
C ARG A 86 15.42 -1.01 -14.87
N GLN A 87 14.38 -1.78 -15.16
CA GLN A 87 13.21 -1.30 -15.89
C GLN A 87 12.18 -0.73 -14.90
N PRO A 88 11.52 0.41 -15.20
CA PRO A 88 10.43 0.93 -14.38
C PRO A 88 9.25 -0.06 -14.35
N SER A 89 8.41 0.02 -13.31
CA SER A 89 7.20 -0.79 -13.23
C SER A 89 6.24 -0.47 -14.39
N ALA A 90 5.35 -1.41 -14.70
CA ALA A 90 4.32 -1.21 -15.73
C ALA A 90 3.45 0.03 -15.43
N PHE A 91 3.11 0.25 -14.16
CA PHE A 91 2.39 1.43 -13.70
C PHE A 91 3.16 2.74 -13.95
N ARG A 92 4.44 2.84 -13.55
CA ARG A 92 5.25 4.05 -13.83
C ARG A 92 5.43 4.28 -15.32
N SER A 93 5.61 3.22 -16.10
CA SER A 93 5.67 3.28 -17.56
C SER A 93 4.38 3.83 -18.16
N GLN A 94 3.22 3.50 -17.58
CA GLN A 94 1.92 4.04 -17.97
C GLN A 94 1.80 5.53 -17.60
N VAL A 95 2.12 5.91 -16.36
CA VAL A 95 2.11 7.32 -15.92
C VAL A 95 3.02 8.20 -16.80
N ARG A 96 4.23 7.72 -17.18
CA ARG A 96 5.13 8.44 -18.09
C ARG A 96 4.52 8.69 -19.47
N LYS A 97 3.82 7.69 -20.05
CA LYS A 97 3.11 7.83 -21.32
C LYS A 97 1.94 8.81 -21.18
N ASP A 98 1.19 8.68 -20.10
CA ASP A 98 0.00 9.47 -19.84
C ASP A 98 0.31 10.96 -19.59
N LEU A 99 1.50 11.26 -19.06
CA LEU A 99 2.02 12.62 -18.88
C LEU A 99 2.88 13.12 -20.05
N ALA A 100 2.99 12.38 -21.15
CA ALA A 100 3.83 12.77 -22.30
C ALA A 100 3.39 14.11 -22.92
N ASN A 101 2.07 14.35 -22.96
CA ASN A 101 1.46 15.56 -23.52
C ASN A 101 1.31 16.71 -22.49
N LEU A 102 1.90 16.61 -21.30
CA LEU A 102 1.93 17.70 -20.32
C LEU A 102 2.57 18.95 -20.94
N ASP A 103 1.98 20.12 -20.69
CA ASP A 103 2.48 21.42 -21.13
C ASP A 103 4.00 21.56 -20.87
N PRO A 104 4.82 21.83 -21.91
CA PRO A 104 6.26 22.06 -21.79
C PRO A 104 6.63 23.16 -20.78
N ASP A 105 5.86 24.25 -20.67
CA ASP A 105 6.13 25.31 -19.70
C ASP A 105 5.96 24.80 -18.26
N LEU A 106 4.81 24.18 -17.96
CA LEU A 106 4.56 23.60 -16.64
C LEU A 106 5.58 22.51 -16.30
N ARG A 107 5.96 21.65 -17.26
CA ARG A 107 7.03 20.66 -17.08
C ARG A 107 8.38 21.33 -16.76
N SER A 108 8.70 22.43 -17.44
CA SER A 108 9.90 23.23 -17.17
C SER A 108 9.90 23.82 -15.76
N ARG A 109 8.77 24.42 -15.32
CA ARG A 109 8.63 24.99 -13.97
C ARG A 109 8.70 23.94 -12.86
N LEU A 110 8.04 22.78 -13.05
CA LEU A 110 8.15 21.63 -12.15
C LEU A 110 9.61 21.16 -12.01
N ARG A 111 10.31 20.97 -13.14
CA ARG A 111 11.72 20.58 -13.17
C ARG A 111 12.63 21.63 -12.52
N ALA A 112 12.44 22.91 -12.82
CA ALA A 112 13.25 23.99 -12.24
C ALA A 112 13.06 24.12 -10.72
N PHE A 113 11.85 23.84 -10.20
CA PHE A 113 11.64 23.71 -8.77
C PHE A 113 12.36 22.49 -8.20
N TYR A 114 12.18 21.32 -8.82
CA TYR A 114 12.75 20.07 -8.33
C TYR A 114 14.29 20.11 -8.29
N GLU A 115 14.94 20.55 -9.37
CA GLU A 115 16.40 20.68 -9.46
C GLU A 115 16.96 21.66 -8.42
N ARG A 116 16.32 22.82 -8.21
CA ARG A 116 16.75 23.81 -7.21
C ARG A 116 16.68 23.28 -5.78
N ASN A 117 15.71 22.41 -5.49
CA ASN A 117 15.46 21.88 -4.15
C ASN A 117 16.02 20.47 -3.94
N LYS A 118 16.86 19.94 -4.84
CA LYS A 118 17.54 18.65 -4.62
C LYS A 118 18.47 18.74 -3.41
N LEU A 119 18.36 17.78 -2.49
CA LEU A 119 19.36 17.59 -1.44
C LEU A 119 20.72 17.27 -2.08
N PRO A 120 21.84 17.82 -1.56
CA PRO A 120 23.18 17.46 -2.00
C PRO A 120 23.55 16.02 -1.65
N ALA A 121 24.60 15.49 -2.27
CA ALA A 121 25.19 14.22 -1.86
C ALA A 121 25.61 14.28 -0.37
N PRO A 122 25.41 13.21 0.43
CA PRO A 122 25.13 11.84 0.02
C PRO A 122 23.64 11.44 -0.07
N ALA A 123 22.70 12.39 -0.15
CA ALA A 123 21.27 12.07 -0.15
C ALA A 123 20.84 11.11 -1.28
N THR A 124 20.06 10.09 -0.90
CA THR A 124 19.53 9.06 -1.81
C THR A 124 18.23 9.50 -2.48
N ALA A 125 17.78 8.76 -3.49
CA ALA A 125 16.47 8.99 -4.11
C ALA A 125 15.29 8.84 -3.13
N ALA A 126 15.44 8.06 -2.05
CA ALA A 126 14.44 7.95 -1.00
C ALA A 126 14.38 9.23 -0.15
N ASP A 127 15.52 9.82 0.20
CA ASP A 127 15.61 11.08 0.96
C ASP A 127 15.03 12.26 0.17
N GLN A 128 15.24 12.27 -1.16
CA GLN A 128 14.58 13.24 -2.03
C GLN A 128 13.06 13.07 -1.98
N ALA A 129 12.55 11.83 -2.15
CA ALA A 129 11.12 11.56 -2.19
C ALA A 129 10.42 11.81 -0.84
N ALA A 130 11.06 11.53 0.29
CA ALA A 130 10.49 11.65 1.62
C ALA A 130 9.88 13.04 1.89
N ARG A 131 10.58 14.11 1.50
CA ARG A 131 10.09 15.49 1.66
C ARG A 131 8.80 15.77 0.88
N TYR A 132 8.71 15.29 -0.36
CA TYR A 132 7.49 15.41 -1.18
C TYR A 132 6.36 14.49 -0.69
N VAL A 133 6.68 13.30 -0.16
CA VAL A 133 5.72 12.39 0.48
C VAL A 133 5.11 13.06 1.72
N SER A 134 5.94 13.66 2.59
CA SER A 134 5.47 14.44 3.74
C SER A 134 4.58 15.60 3.31
N LEU A 135 4.98 16.36 2.29
CA LEU A 135 4.14 17.43 1.73
C LEU A 135 2.78 16.91 1.26
N ALA A 136 2.76 15.83 0.47
CA ALA A 136 1.52 15.24 -0.05
C ALA A 136 0.56 14.77 1.04
N LEU A 137 1.08 14.23 2.15
CA LEU A 137 0.29 13.82 3.31
C LEU A 137 -0.27 15.00 4.11
N ALA A 138 0.37 16.17 4.03
CA ALA A 138 -0.10 17.42 4.63
C ALA A 138 -1.03 18.24 3.71
N LEU A 139 -1.11 17.92 2.40
CA LEU A 139 -2.04 18.59 1.49
C LEU A 139 -3.50 18.24 1.82
N GLY A 140 -4.40 19.19 1.54
CA GLY A 140 -5.83 18.91 1.40
C GLY A 140 -6.13 17.87 0.32
N GLN A 141 -7.33 17.29 0.36
CA GLN A 141 -7.74 16.29 -0.65
C GLN A 141 -7.89 16.92 -2.04
N PRO A 142 -7.69 16.16 -3.15
CA PRO A 142 -8.08 16.63 -4.47
C PRO A 142 -9.62 16.83 -4.53
N PRO A 143 -10.11 17.85 -5.26
CA PRO A 143 -9.38 18.62 -6.29
C PRO A 143 -8.67 19.89 -5.78
N THR A 144 -8.88 20.33 -4.54
CA THR A 144 -8.35 21.64 -4.10
C THR A 144 -6.85 21.61 -3.81
N LEU A 145 -6.35 20.52 -3.22
CA LEU A 145 -4.94 20.32 -2.87
C LEU A 145 -4.37 21.54 -2.12
N ASP A 146 -5.03 21.87 -1.01
CA ASP A 146 -4.66 23.00 -0.17
C ASP A 146 -3.36 22.77 0.59
N ALA A 147 -2.46 23.75 0.49
CA ALA A 147 -1.19 23.72 1.20
C ALA A 147 -1.45 23.94 2.70
N PRO A 148 -0.76 23.23 3.60
CA PRO A 148 -0.83 23.54 5.01
C PRO A 148 -0.27 24.96 5.26
N GLU A 149 -0.80 25.64 6.27
CA GLU A 149 -0.22 26.90 6.74
C GLU A 149 1.22 26.65 7.24
N ARG A 150 2.13 27.57 6.94
CA ARG A 150 3.54 27.47 7.35
C ARG A 150 3.63 27.67 8.87
N SER A 151 3.78 26.57 9.61
CA SER A 151 4.00 26.52 11.07
C SER A 151 5.32 25.80 11.39
N ASP A 152 5.89 26.11 12.56
CA ASP A 152 7.05 25.41 13.15
C ASP A 152 6.73 23.94 13.52
N ASP A 153 5.45 23.58 13.62
CA ASP A 153 5.00 22.19 13.83
C ASP A 153 5.21 21.29 12.60
N LEU A 154 5.46 21.87 11.42
CA LEU A 154 5.67 21.10 10.20
C LEU A 154 7.09 20.52 10.12
N PRO A 155 7.27 19.29 9.59
CA PRO A 155 8.60 18.72 9.41
C PRO A 155 9.51 19.65 8.57
N GLY A 156 10.73 19.91 9.04
CA GLY A 156 11.65 20.86 8.37
C GLY A 156 11.87 20.57 6.87
N GLY A 157 12.02 19.30 6.51
CA GLY A 157 12.15 18.89 5.10
C GLY A 157 10.88 19.12 4.25
N LEU A 158 9.70 19.24 4.85
CA LEU A 158 8.47 19.66 4.17
C LEU A 158 8.50 21.17 3.92
N LEU A 159 8.94 21.97 4.91
CA LEU A 159 9.00 23.44 4.81
C LEU A 159 9.87 23.92 3.65
N GLU A 160 10.96 23.22 3.35
CA GLU A 160 11.84 23.44 2.19
C GLU A 160 11.12 23.30 0.83
N VAL A 161 10.15 22.39 0.74
CA VAL A 161 9.44 22.06 -0.51
C VAL A 161 8.00 22.56 -0.53
N LEU A 162 7.53 23.27 0.51
CA LEU A 162 6.14 23.74 0.67
C LEU A 162 5.66 24.54 -0.55
N ASP A 163 6.53 25.37 -1.11
CA ASP A 163 6.28 26.21 -2.28
C ASP A 163 6.09 25.41 -3.60
N PHE A 164 6.19 24.06 -3.55
CA PHE A 164 5.80 23.16 -4.64
C PHE A 164 4.29 22.93 -4.72
N ALA A 165 3.54 23.11 -3.62
CA ALA A 165 2.11 22.82 -3.57
C ALA A 165 1.26 23.56 -4.64
N PRO A 166 1.51 24.85 -4.96
CA PRO A 166 0.81 25.52 -6.06
C PRO A 166 1.09 24.89 -7.43
N LEU A 167 2.32 24.41 -7.68
CA LEU A 167 2.68 23.73 -8.93
C LEU A 167 2.00 22.36 -9.03
N VAL A 168 1.85 21.64 -7.91
CA VAL A 168 1.11 20.36 -7.85
C VAL A 168 -0.39 20.57 -8.13
N ARG A 169 -0.98 21.66 -7.63
CA ARG A 169 -2.37 22.05 -7.93
C ARG A 169 -2.57 22.41 -9.40
N GLU A 170 -1.63 23.16 -9.99
CA GLU A 170 -1.67 23.45 -11.43
C GLU A 170 -1.49 22.17 -12.25
N PHE A 171 -0.55 21.29 -11.87
CA PHE A 171 -0.36 19.98 -12.47
C PHE A 171 -1.62 19.13 -12.42
N TYR A 172 -2.31 19.04 -11.28
CA TYR A 172 -3.58 18.32 -11.16
C TYR A 172 -4.59 18.79 -12.21
N ARG A 173 -4.77 20.11 -12.33
CA ARG A 173 -5.72 20.74 -13.27
C ARG A 173 -5.34 20.62 -14.74
N ARG A 174 -4.04 20.63 -15.07
CA ARG A 174 -3.54 20.75 -16.47
C ARG A 174 -3.00 19.45 -17.07
N SER A 175 -2.79 18.40 -16.27
CA SER A 175 -2.26 17.11 -16.73
C SER A 175 -3.32 16.11 -17.21
N GLY A 176 -4.61 16.35 -16.91
CA GLY A 176 -5.67 15.36 -17.11
C GLY A 176 -5.57 14.15 -16.17
N ILE A 177 -4.77 14.23 -15.09
CA ILE A 177 -4.60 13.13 -14.14
C ILE A 177 -5.90 12.80 -13.39
N ASP A 178 -6.78 13.78 -13.22
CA ASP A 178 -8.14 13.67 -12.67
C ASP A 178 -8.90 12.45 -13.23
N GLU A 179 -9.07 12.41 -14.56
CA GLU A 179 -9.82 11.38 -15.29
C GLU A 179 -9.27 9.96 -15.05
N ARG A 180 -7.95 9.88 -14.79
CA ARG A 180 -7.21 8.63 -14.61
C ARG A 180 -7.00 8.26 -13.14
N LEU A 181 -7.26 9.17 -12.21
CA LEU A 181 -6.94 9.02 -10.79
C LEU A 181 -7.68 7.83 -10.16
N VAL A 182 -8.92 7.57 -10.56
CA VAL A 182 -9.69 6.40 -10.10
C VAL A 182 -9.03 5.09 -10.54
N SER A 183 -8.54 5.04 -11.79
CA SER A 183 -7.80 3.89 -12.33
C SER A 183 -6.47 3.69 -11.60
N TYR A 184 -5.72 4.77 -11.38
CA TYR A 184 -4.44 4.73 -10.65
C TYR A 184 -4.62 4.30 -9.19
N THR A 185 -5.65 4.82 -8.51
CA THR A 185 -5.97 4.43 -7.12
C THR A 185 -6.31 2.95 -7.05
N ARG A 186 -7.10 2.42 -7.99
CA ARG A 186 -7.40 0.98 -8.07
C ARG A 186 -6.15 0.14 -8.35
N ALA A 187 -5.25 0.60 -9.23
CA ALA A 187 -4.00 -0.09 -9.53
C ALA A 187 -3.09 -0.19 -8.29
N TYR A 188 -2.91 0.91 -7.56
CA TYR A 188 -2.18 0.89 -6.29
C TYR A 188 -2.86 0.02 -5.23
N GLN A 189 -4.19 0.06 -5.15
CA GLN A 189 -4.92 -0.76 -4.17
C GLN A 189 -4.72 -2.25 -4.44
N ALA A 190 -4.75 -2.67 -5.71
CA ALA A 190 -4.48 -4.06 -6.08
C ALA A 190 -3.05 -4.51 -5.74
N GLU A 191 -2.04 -3.63 -5.81
CA GLU A 191 -0.69 -3.94 -5.32
C GLU A 191 -0.63 -4.00 -3.79
N GLY A 192 -1.33 -3.11 -3.08
CA GLY A 192 -1.47 -3.15 -1.61
C GLY A 192 -2.17 -4.41 -1.12
N ASP A 193 -3.21 -4.85 -1.82
CA ASP A 193 -3.96 -6.06 -1.48
C ASP A 193 -3.11 -7.33 -1.66
N ARG A 194 -2.14 -7.34 -2.59
CA ARG A 194 -1.13 -8.42 -2.71
C ARG A 194 -0.15 -8.46 -1.53
N LEU A 195 0.05 -7.35 -0.81
CA LEU A 195 0.89 -7.29 0.38
C LEU A 195 0.16 -7.72 1.66
N ARG A 196 -1.19 -7.81 1.64
CA ARG A 196 -1.96 -8.24 2.82
C ARG A 196 -1.57 -9.65 3.31
N PRO A 197 -1.51 -10.72 2.49
CA PRO A 197 -1.13 -12.05 2.98
C PRO A 197 0.27 -12.12 3.63
N PRO A 198 1.38 -11.63 3.03
CA PRO A 198 2.68 -11.68 3.69
C PRO A 198 2.78 -10.75 4.91
N ALA A 199 2.05 -9.63 4.94
CA ALA A 199 1.96 -8.79 6.14
C ALA A 199 1.21 -9.50 7.28
N ALA A 200 0.15 -10.26 6.96
CA ALA A 200 -0.60 -11.04 7.92
C ALA A 200 0.25 -12.15 8.57
N GLU A 201 1.05 -12.88 7.79
CA GLU A 201 2.00 -13.86 8.33
C GLU A 201 3.09 -13.20 9.19
N LEU A 202 3.62 -12.04 8.77
CA LEU A 202 4.62 -11.31 9.55
C LEU A 202 4.06 -10.85 10.91
N ILE A 203 2.88 -10.26 10.94
CA ILE A 203 2.25 -9.81 12.19
C ILE A 203 1.90 -10.99 13.08
N ARG A 204 1.36 -12.09 12.52
CA ARG A 204 1.10 -13.32 13.27
C ARG A 204 2.38 -13.89 13.90
N SER A 205 3.49 -13.89 13.16
CA SER A 205 4.80 -14.32 13.66
C SER A 205 5.28 -13.45 14.82
N VAL A 206 5.23 -12.13 14.69
CA VAL A 206 5.60 -11.18 15.75
C VAL A 206 4.72 -11.34 17.00
N LEU A 207 3.40 -11.44 16.85
CA LEU A 207 2.47 -11.63 17.97
C LEU A 207 2.68 -12.96 18.69
N THR A 208 2.99 -14.01 17.93
CA THR A 208 3.31 -15.35 18.47
C THR A 208 4.60 -15.31 19.27
N TYR A 209 5.66 -14.68 18.73
CA TYR A 209 6.94 -14.50 19.41
C TYR A 209 6.80 -13.68 20.71
N LEU A 210 6.04 -12.58 20.66
CA LEU A 210 5.76 -11.72 21.82
C LEU A 210 4.69 -12.28 22.76
N HIS A 211 4.12 -13.46 22.48
CA HIS A 211 3.02 -14.08 23.23
C HIS A 211 1.81 -13.14 23.48
N THR A 212 1.58 -12.20 22.57
CA THR A 212 0.63 -11.09 22.74
C THR A 212 -0.67 -11.38 21.98
N ARG A 213 -1.82 -11.06 22.60
CA ARG A 213 -3.13 -11.02 21.94
C ARG A 213 -3.50 -9.56 21.62
N PRO A 214 -4.23 -9.27 20.52
CA PRO A 214 -4.68 -7.92 20.22
C PRO A 214 -5.63 -7.42 21.31
N ILE A 215 -5.51 -6.13 21.66
CA ILE A 215 -6.37 -5.45 22.64
C ILE A 215 -7.06 -4.28 21.92
N THR A 216 -8.30 -4.50 21.48
CA THR A 216 -9.07 -3.54 20.67
C THR A 216 -9.94 -2.62 21.55
N THR A 217 -9.44 -2.16 22.69
CA THR A 217 -10.21 -1.35 23.65
C THR A 217 -10.23 0.13 23.27
N SER A 218 -11.38 0.60 22.78
CA SER A 218 -11.70 2.03 22.71
C SER A 218 -12.29 2.49 24.05
N SER A 219 -11.66 3.47 24.71
CA SER A 219 -12.18 4.09 25.94
C SER A 219 -12.74 5.48 25.67
N GLU A 220 -14.04 5.54 25.42
CA GLU A 220 -14.76 6.82 25.26
C GLU A 220 -14.93 7.52 26.61
N ARG A 221 -14.41 8.76 26.72
CA ARG A 221 -14.67 9.63 27.88
C ARG A 221 -15.99 10.38 27.69
N VAL A 222 -17.08 9.81 28.19
CA VAL A 222 -18.37 10.51 28.27
C VAL A 222 -18.28 11.66 29.27
N LEU A 223 -18.61 12.88 28.82
CA LEU A 223 -18.56 14.08 29.63
C LEU A 223 -19.82 14.16 30.50
N VAL A 224 -19.74 13.67 31.73
CA VAL A 224 -20.84 13.71 32.70
C VAL A 224 -21.10 15.15 33.14
N LYS A 225 -22.18 15.75 32.65
CA LYS A 225 -22.66 17.04 33.11
C LYS A 225 -23.27 16.88 34.51
N ALA A 226 -22.72 17.58 35.50
CA ALA A 226 -23.22 17.50 36.88
C ALA A 226 -24.68 17.99 36.97
N PRO A 227 -25.52 17.37 37.82
CA PRO A 227 -26.84 17.91 38.13
C PRO A 227 -26.71 19.26 38.85
N ALA A 228 -27.66 20.16 38.55
CA ALA A 228 -27.74 21.50 39.12
C ALA A 228 -28.43 21.51 40.50
#